data_AF-A0A5C8P858-F1
#
_entry.id   AF-A0A5C8P858-F1
#
_cell.length_a   1.000
_cell.length_b   1.000
_cell.length_c   1.000
_cell.angle_alpha   90.00
_cell.angle_beta   90.00
_cell.angle_gamma   90.00
#
_symmetry.space_group_name_H-M   'P 1'
#
loop_
_entity.id
_entity.type
_entity.pdbx_description
1 polymer ?
#
loop_
_entity_poly.entity_id
_entity_poly.type
_entity_poly.pdbx_seq_one_letter_code
_entity_poly.pdbx_strand_id
1 'polypeptide(L)'
;MEMADPESDRRRAYWKRTRVLALTLVGVWFVAAFVVHLAAPVFNEVRFLGFPLGFYIAAQGSLIVFVLLLAVFVVCQDRIDRDFDMDEA
;
A
#
# COMPACT_ATOMS: atom_id res chain seq x y z
N MET A 1 5.66 40.86 -7.94
CA MET A 1 5.08 39.65 -8.55
C MET A 1 6.12 38.57 -8.38
N GLU A 2 6.01 37.80 -7.30
CA GLU A 2 6.94 36.72 -6.97
C GLU A 2 6.93 35.72 -8.13
N MET A 3 8.08 35.52 -8.76
CA MET A 3 8.26 34.50 -9.80
C MET A 3 8.23 33.16 -9.05
N ALA A 4 7.09 32.46 -9.08
CA ALA A 4 6.98 31.12 -8.52
C ALA A 4 8.08 30.25 -9.16
N ASP A 5 8.99 29.73 -8.34
CA ASP A 5 10.09 28.90 -8.79
C ASP A 5 9.51 27.56 -9.30
N PRO A 6 9.58 27.27 -10.62
CA PRO A 6 8.98 26.08 -11.21
C PRO A 6 9.52 24.77 -10.63
N GLU A 7 10.73 24.78 -10.08
CA GLU A 7 11.34 23.61 -9.42
C GLU A 7 10.68 23.32 -8.06
N SER A 8 10.36 24.37 -7.30
CA SER A 8 9.64 24.25 -6.02
C SER A 8 8.23 23.66 -6.19
N ASP A 9 7.52 24.02 -7.26
CA ASP A 9 6.18 23.50 -7.56
C ASP A 9 6.21 22.04 -8.01
N ARG A 10 7.20 21.67 -8.83
CA ARG A 10 7.42 20.28 -9.25
C ARG A 10 7.73 19.38 -8.06
N ARG A 11 8.60 19.82 -7.14
CA ARG A 11 8.92 19.09 -5.90
C ARG A 11 7.70 18.94 -5.00
N ARG A 12 6.85 19.96 -4.87
CA ARG A 12 5.59 19.88 -4.09
C ARG A 12 4.64 18.84 -4.70
N ALA A 13 4.50 18.81 -6.02
CA ALA A 13 3.66 17.85 -6.71
C ALA A 13 4.16 16.41 -6.55
N TYR A 14 5.47 16.18 -6.63
CA TYR A 14 6.11 14.89 -6.32
C TYR A 14 5.73 14.39 -4.92
N TRP A 15 6.04 15.19 -3.89
CA TRP A 15 5.75 14.84 -2.50
C TRP A 15 4.27 14.59 -2.24
N LYS A 16 3.38 15.31 -2.92
CA LYS A 16 1.95 15.07 -2.83
C LYS A 16 1.59 13.69 -3.37
N ARG A 17 2.11 13.29 -4.53
CA ARG A 17 1.84 11.96 -5.13
C ARG A 17 2.38 10.84 -4.27
N THR A 18 3.64 10.93 -3.84
CA THR A 18 4.25 9.94 -2.93
C THR A 18 3.46 9.79 -1.63
N ARG A 19 3.03 10.92 -1.03
CA ARG A 19 2.25 10.88 0.21
C ARG A 19 0.87 10.26 0.01
N VAL A 20 0.20 10.58 -1.08
CA VAL A 20 -1.10 9.95 -1.42
C VAL A 20 -0.91 8.45 -1.61
N LEU A 21 0.11 8.02 -2.35
CA LEU A 21 0.44 6.60 -2.52
C LEU A 21 0.65 5.93 -1.15
N ALA A 22 1.53 6.48 -0.31
CA ALA A 22 1.80 5.93 1.02
C ALA A 22 0.53 5.84 1.88
N LEU A 23 -0.29 6.91 1.93
CA LEU A 23 -1.54 6.91 2.71
C LEU A 23 -2.56 5.90 2.18
N THR A 24 -2.67 5.75 0.87
CA THR A 24 -3.54 4.73 0.26
C THR A 24 -3.09 3.32 0.66
N LEU A 25 -1.79 3.02 0.59
CA LEU A 25 -1.29 1.72 1.01
C LEU A 25 -1.47 1.46 2.50
N VAL A 26 -1.26 2.47 3.35
CA VAL A 26 -1.56 2.37 4.79
C VAL A 26 -3.04 2.10 5.03
N GLY A 27 -3.93 2.74 4.26
CA GLY A 27 -5.37 2.46 4.30
C GLY A 27 -5.71 1.01 3.94
N VAL A 28 -5.11 0.49 2.86
CA VAL A 28 -5.29 -0.93 2.46
C VAL A 28 -4.72 -1.87 3.52
N TRP A 29 -3.54 -1.57 4.06
CA TRP A 29 -2.94 -2.32 5.15
C TRP A 29 -3.85 -2.36 6.38
N PHE A 30 -4.45 -1.23 6.77
CA PHE A 30 -5.37 -1.16 7.90
C PHE A 30 -6.60 -2.06 7.67
N VAL A 31 -7.20 -2.03 6.48
CA VAL A 31 -8.33 -2.90 6.14
C VAL A 31 -7.92 -4.38 6.24
N ALA A 32 -6.76 -4.75 5.70
CA ALA A 32 -6.27 -6.11 5.76
C ALA A 32 -5.91 -6.57 7.19
N ALA A 33 -5.30 -5.69 8.00
CA ALA A 33 -4.88 -6.00 9.36
C ALA A 33 -6.04 -6.05 10.35
N PHE A 34 -7.09 -5.25 10.16
CA PHE A 34 -8.19 -5.12 11.13
C PHE A 34 -9.52 -5.68 10.61
N VAL A 35 -9.99 -5.18 9.47
CA VAL A 35 -11.34 -5.52 8.96
C VAL A 35 -11.42 -6.98 8.54
N VAL A 36 -10.41 -7.46 7.82
CA VAL A 36 -10.35 -8.87 7.38
C VAL A 36 -10.21 -9.82 8.58
N HIS A 37 -9.48 -9.42 9.62
CA HIS A 37 -9.32 -10.23 10.82
C HIS A 37 -10.61 -10.28 11.64
N LEU A 38 -11.37 -9.18 11.72
CA LEU A 38 -12.67 -9.15 12.37
C LEU A 38 -13.70 -10.02 11.63
N ALA A 39 -13.61 -10.08 10.30
CA ALA A 39 -14.45 -10.94 9.47
C ALA A 39 -13.98 -12.41 9.42
N ALA A 40 -12.79 -12.73 9.92
CA ALA A 40 -12.21 -14.08 9.87
C ALA A 40 -13.13 -15.19 10.40
N PRO A 41 -13.93 -15.00 11.49
CA PRO A 41 -14.81 -16.04 11.99
C PRO A 41 -15.89 -16.49 11.00
N VAL A 42 -16.33 -15.61 10.09
CA VAL A 42 -17.32 -15.94 9.04
C VAL A 42 -16.79 -17.02 8.09
N PHE A 43 -15.47 -17.12 7.94
CA PHE A 43 -14.82 -18.09 7.06
C PHE A 43 -14.46 -19.41 7.75
N ASN A 44 -14.83 -19.61 9.02
CA ASN A 44 -14.46 -20.83 9.75
C ASN A 44 -15.24 -22.08 9.33
N GLU A 45 -16.35 -21.94 8.59
CA GLU A 45 -17.09 -23.07 8.02
C GLU A 45 -16.30 -23.79 6.91
N VAL A 46 -15.45 -23.04 6.22
CA VAL A 46 -14.56 -23.59 5.18
C VAL A 46 -13.27 -24.04 5.84
N ARG A 47 -12.87 -25.29 5.58
CA ARG A 47 -11.57 -25.82 6.02
C ARG A 47 -10.56 -25.73 4.88
N PHE A 48 -9.38 -25.21 5.20
CA PHE A 48 -8.23 -25.15 4.30
C PHE A 48 -7.06 -25.90 4.95
N LEU A 49 -6.45 -26.85 4.23
CA LEU A 49 -5.33 -27.67 4.73
C LEU A 49 -5.58 -28.33 6.11
N GLY A 50 -6.83 -28.64 6.44
CA GLY A 50 -7.23 -29.28 7.70
C GLY A 50 -7.59 -28.32 8.85
N PHE A 51 -7.33 -27.01 8.71
CA PHE A 51 -7.68 -25.97 9.68
C PHE A 51 -8.78 -25.03 9.16
N PRO A 52 -9.50 -24.30 10.04
CA PRO A 52 -10.47 -23.29 9.61
C PRO A 52 -9.81 -22.21 8.74
N LEU A 53 -10.44 -21.84 7.63
CA LEU A 53 -9.88 -20.85 6.70
C LEU A 53 -9.69 -19.48 7.37
N GLY A 54 -10.59 -19.09 8.28
CA GLY A 54 -10.43 -17.87 9.07
C GLY A 54 -9.13 -17.84 9.88
N PHE A 55 -8.72 -18.99 10.42
CA PHE A 55 -7.43 -19.12 11.13
C PHE A 55 -6.24 -18.90 10.19
N TYR A 56 -6.29 -19.45 8.97
CA TYR A 56 -5.25 -19.24 7.96
C TYR A 56 -5.09 -17.77 7.58
N ILE A 57 -6.22 -17.09 7.34
CA ILE A 57 -6.26 -15.69 6.96
C ILE A 57 -5.68 -14.82 8.09
N ALA A 58 -6.02 -15.12 9.33
CA ALA A 58 -5.47 -14.42 10.49
C ALA A 58 -3.96 -14.68 10.67
N ALA A 59 -3.48 -15.88 10.36
CA ALA A 59 -2.08 -16.26 10.55
C ALA A 59 -1.16 -15.77 9.42
N GLN A 60 -1.56 -15.93 8.15
CA GLN A 60 -0.70 -15.71 6.98
C GLN A 60 -1.26 -14.68 5.99
N GLY A 61 -2.58 -14.41 6.05
CA GLY A 61 -3.22 -13.49 5.12
C GLY A 61 -2.65 -12.08 5.18
N SER A 62 -2.41 -11.55 6.39
CA SER A 62 -1.77 -10.24 6.59
C SER A 62 -0.35 -10.18 6.02
N LEU A 63 0.44 -11.24 6.18
CA LEU A 63 1.81 -11.31 5.69
C LEU A 63 1.85 -11.26 4.16
N ILE A 64 0.99 -12.05 3.49
CA ILE A 64 0.88 -12.04 2.03
C ILE A 64 0.47 -10.66 1.52
N VAL A 65 -0.54 -10.04 2.14
CA VAL A 65 -0.98 -8.69 1.79
C VAL A 65 0.15 -7.68 1.99
N PHE A 66 0.93 -7.80 3.06
CA PHE A 66 2.05 -6.91 3.33
C PHE A 66 3.13 -6.97 2.23
N VAL A 67 3.52 -8.18 1.80
CA VAL A 67 4.50 -8.34 0.71
C VAL A 67 3.96 -7.77 -0.60
N LEU A 68 2.69 -8.01 -0.93
CA LEU A 68 2.06 -7.44 -2.12
C LEU A 68 2.02 -5.91 -2.07
N LEU A 69 1.72 -5.33 -0.91
CA LEU A 69 1.74 -3.89 -0.72
C LEU A 69 3.14 -3.30 -0.94
N LEU A 70 4.19 -3.96 -0.46
CA LEU A 70 5.56 -3.52 -0.73
C LEU A 70 5.90 -3.57 -2.23
N ALA A 71 5.53 -4.64 -2.92
CA ALA A 71 5.76 -4.75 -4.36
C ALA A 71 5.00 -3.65 -5.13
N VAL A 72 3.73 -3.41 -4.79
CA VAL A 72 2.93 -2.33 -5.37
C VAL A 72 3.53 -0.96 -5.07
N PHE A 73 4.00 -0.73 -3.85
CA PHE A 73 4.65 0.53 -3.47
C PHE A 73 5.87 0.80 -4.35
N VAL A 74 6.79 -0.17 -4.46
CA VAL A 74 8.02 -0.01 -5.25
C VAL A 74 7.69 0.28 -6.70
N VAL A 75 6.78 -0.50 -7.32
CA VAL A 75 6.40 -0.30 -8.73
C VAL A 75 5.72 1.05 -8.95
N CYS A 76 4.84 1.47 -8.04
CA CYS A 76 4.15 2.75 -8.17
C CYS A 76 5.07 3.94 -7.87
N GLN A 77 5.98 3.81 -6.92
CA GLN A 77 6.94 4.87 -6.59
C GLN A 77 7.94 5.06 -7.74
N ASP A 78 8.47 3.98 -8.31
CA ASP A 78 9.35 4.03 -9.50
C ASP A 78 8.70 4.76 -10.68
N ARG A 79 7.37 4.63 -10.83
CA ARG A 79 6.63 5.42 -11.83
C ARG A 79 6.54 6.90 -11.48
N ILE A 80 6.39 7.23 -10.19
CA ILE A 80 6.39 8.62 -9.73
C ILE A 80 7.79 9.22 -9.87
N ASP A 81 8.85 8.48 -9.58
CA ASP A 81 10.23 8.96 -9.71
C ASP A 81 10.56 9.27 -11.18
N ARG A 82 10.19 8.38 -12.11
CA ARG A 82 10.28 8.59 -13.57
C ARG A 82 9.47 9.79 -14.08
N ASP A 83 8.23 9.94 -13.64
CA ASP A 83 7.36 11.05 -14.04
C ASP A 83 7.94 12.42 -13.65
N PHE A 84 8.80 12.46 -12.63
CA PHE A 84 9.40 13.68 -12.10
C PHE A 84 10.90 13.80 -12.37
N ASP A 85 11.47 12.93 -13.20
CA ASP A 85 12.91 12.90 -13.59
C ASP A 85 13.84 12.89 -12.37
N MET A 86 13.38 12.26 -11.28
CA MET A 86 14.16 12.14 -10.04
C MET A 86 15.19 11.01 -10.12
N ASP A 87 15.22 10.28 -11.24
CA ASP A 87 16.10 9.13 -11.48
C ASP A 87 17.54 9.51 -11.86
N GLU A 88 17.82 10.79 -12.16
CA GLU A 88 19.15 11.28 -12.57
C GLU A 88 19.93 12.07 -11.49
N ALA A 89 19.48 12.10 -10.23
CA ALA A 89 20.15 12.82 -9.13
C ALA A 89 21.08 11.94 -8.27
#